data_AF-R5E0Y1-F1
#
_entry.id   AF-R5E0Y1-F1
#
_cell.length_a   1.000
_cell.length_b   1.000
_cell.length_c   1.000
_cell.angle_alpha   90.00
_cell.angle_beta   90.00
_cell.angle_gamma   90.00
#
_symmetry.space_group_name_H-M   'P 1'
#
loop_
_entity.id
_entity.type
_entity.pdbx_description
1 polymer ?
#
loop_
_entity_poly.entity_id
_entity_poly.type
_entity_poly.pdbx_seq_one_letter_code
_entity_poly.pdbx_strand_id
1 'polypeptide(L)'
;MALVMAFSYDSRPIQTILNQIRNINKRDGIDLQPNYQRGYIWSSDFKDKLLYSIIKSYPIGNVSLRVRTEKNEKGAMQEVVDGQQRLTTIYKFIENEYVIQSDISKDIIEYIIEYMGEDTDEKLNRLKKRMHNKGKISISFKQLPEAIQDNILAYNISITNITNASDDEITEYFRYLQNQERLRAGELLNSIPDTELEKYLNQIEKKEILLSKLAFQNKRKQFDRVFYSIVGLIDGQIGFGVTDKEVMKFLDSCKDLNDDTIKSVNYLIETLNEIADDESIPVNYISCNARAMKFLLLLIVLRLVDFKTDCKNKLKALDAINEKLSAFSSAKADSVMKAFSGYSNTVIEEYRLLALISKGGHSFKRVKNRMEILAYYINNFDNREQSSGIILVEETDE
;
A
#
# COMPACT_ATOMS: atom_id res chain seq x y z
N MET A 1 11.15 -40.07 -7.01
CA MET A 1 11.72 -39.38 -5.83
C MET A 1 11.15 -37.97 -5.87
N ALA A 2 10.34 -37.57 -4.89
CA ALA A 2 9.92 -36.17 -4.80
C ALA A 2 11.18 -35.33 -4.60
N LEU A 3 11.43 -34.41 -5.53
CA LEU A 3 12.55 -33.48 -5.45
C LEU A 3 12.22 -32.50 -4.32
N VAL A 4 12.95 -32.57 -3.22
CA VAL A 4 12.78 -31.67 -2.07
C VAL A 4 13.41 -30.32 -2.39
N MET A 5 12.71 -29.23 -2.04
CA MET A 5 13.23 -27.86 -2.11
C MET A 5 14.62 -27.76 -1.46
N ALA A 6 15.58 -27.23 -2.20
CA ALA A 6 16.97 -27.14 -1.75
C ALA A 6 17.52 -25.73 -1.93
N PHE A 7 18.44 -25.35 -1.03
CA PHE A 7 19.08 -24.04 -1.01
C PHE A 7 20.58 -24.20 -1.24
N SER A 8 21.14 -23.37 -2.11
CA SER A 8 22.59 -23.22 -2.26
C SER A 8 22.98 -21.75 -2.23
N TYR A 9 24.20 -21.48 -1.78
CA TYR A 9 24.71 -20.12 -1.59
C TYR A 9 25.87 -19.88 -2.54
N ASP A 10 25.88 -18.71 -3.16
CA ASP A 10 26.89 -18.28 -4.13
C ASP A 10 27.09 -16.76 -4.03
N SER A 11 28.07 -16.23 -4.74
CA SER A 11 28.30 -14.79 -4.84
C SER A 11 28.64 -14.44 -6.28
N ARG A 12 27.94 -13.46 -6.86
CA ARG A 12 28.08 -13.11 -8.29
C ARG A 12 28.38 -11.63 -8.47
N PRO A 13 29.31 -11.25 -9.36
CA PRO A 13 29.52 -9.86 -9.73
C PRO A 13 28.25 -9.24 -10.31
N ILE A 14 28.01 -7.96 -10.04
CA ILE A 14 26.91 -7.18 -10.64
C ILE A 14 26.92 -7.34 -12.16
N GLN A 15 28.09 -7.28 -12.81
CA GLN A 15 28.21 -7.43 -14.25
C GLN A 15 27.61 -8.74 -14.77
N THR A 16 27.83 -9.85 -14.07
CA THR A 16 27.28 -11.17 -14.45
C THR A 16 25.77 -11.18 -14.31
N ILE A 17 25.25 -10.68 -13.19
CA ILE A 17 23.79 -10.63 -12.93
C ILE A 17 23.09 -9.76 -13.99
N LEU A 18 23.67 -8.60 -14.34
CA LEU A 18 23.12 -7.73 -15.38
C LEU A 18 23.08 -8.41 -16.74
N ASN A 19 24.14 -9.15 -17.11
CA ASN A 19 24.14 -9.89 -18.37
C ASN A 19 23.05 -10.97 -18.38
N GLN A 20 22.78 -11.62 -17.25
CA GLN A 20 21.70 -12.60 -17.11
C GLN A 20 20.31 -11.96 -17.21
N ILE A 21 20.13 -10.76 -16.65
CA ILE A 21 18.89 -9.98 -16.78
C ILE A 21 18.66 -9.54 -18.23
N ARG A 22 19.68 -8.97 -18.90
CA ARG A 22 19.60 -8.54 -20.31
C ARG A 22 19.26 -9.71 -21.23
N ASN A 23 19.79 -10.89 -20.93
CA ASN A 23 19.67 -12.09 -21.74
C ASN A 23 18.63 -13.07 -21.16
N ILE A 24 17.46 -12.55 -20.74
CA ILE A 24 16.39 -13.33 -20.07
C ILE A 24 16.03 -14.65 -20.78
N ASN A 25 16.06 -14.70 -22.11
CA ASN A 25 15.69 -15.87 -22.90
C ASN A 25 16.81 -16.93 -23.03
N LYS A 26 18.01 -16.68 -22.48
CA LYS A 26 19.15 -17.60 -22.54
C LYS A 26 19.10 -18.61 -21.37
N ARG A 27 20.02 -19.58 -21.40
CA ARG A 27 20.04 -20.73 -20.49
C ARG A 27 20.11 -20.32 -19.01
N ASP A 28 20.70 -19.17 -18.72
CA ASP A 28 20.90 -18.63 -17.37
C ASP A 28 20.19 -17.28 -17.17
N GLY A 29 19.21 -16.96 -18.02
CA GLY A 29 18.48 -15.69 -17.94
C GLY A 29 17.66 -15.55 -16.65
N ILE A 30 17.66 -14.33 -16.10
CA ILE A 30 16.94 -13.97 -14.86
C ILE A 30 15.72 -13.10 -15.19
N ASP A 31 14.54 -13.53 -14.75
CA ASP A 31 13.34 -12.69 -14.68
C ASP A 31 13.35 -11.88 -13.38
N LEU A 32 13.53 -10.56 -13.53
CA LEU A 32 13.47 -9.62 -12.40
C LEU A 32 12.08 -9.46 -11.80
N GLN A 33 11.01 -9.70 -12.57
CA GLN A 33 9.64 -9.38 -12.15
C GLN A 33 8.70 -10.55 -12.48
N PRO A 34 8.89 -11.73 -11.87
CA PRO A 34 7.93 -12.82 -12.04
C PRO A 34 6.53 -12.41 -11.53
N ASN A 35 5.49 -13.11 -11.98
CA ASN A 35 4.09 -12.68 -11.83
C ASN A 35 3.64 -12.51 -10.36
N TYR A 36 4.27 -13.21 -9.41
CA TYR A 36 3.99 -13.10 -7.97
C TYR A 36 4.70 -11.92 -7.27
N GLN A 37 5.62 -11.22 -7.96
CA GLN A 37 6.34 -10.08 -7.41
C GLN A 37 5.60 -8.75 -7.63
N ARG A 38 5.80 -7.81 -6.69
CA ARG A 38 5.26 -6.45 -6.82
C ARG A 38 5.97 -5.66 -7.94
N GLY A 39 5.39 -4.53 -8.33
CA GLY A 39 6.05 -3.59 -9.22
C GLY A 39 7.28 -2.92 -8.57
N TYR A 40 8.01 -2.13 -9.37
CA TYR A 40 9.13 -1.33 -8.88
C TYR A 40 8.62 -0.11 -8.06
N ILE A 41 8.65 -0.20 -6.73
CA ILE A 41 7.99 0.76 -5.82
C ILE A 41 8.92 1.51 -4.86
N TRP A 42 10.23 1.21 -4.86
CA TRP A 42 11.17 1.97 -4.03
C TRP A 42 11.10 3.48 -4.33
N SER A 43 11.17 4.31 -3.28
CA SER A 43 11.34 5.76 -3.42
C SER A 43 12.75 6.09 -3.92
N SER A 44 12.96 7.32 -4.40
CA SER A 44 14.30 7.78 -4.79
C SER A 44 15.31 7.67 -3.64
N ASP A 45 14.91 8.01 -2.41
CA ASP A 45 15.78 7.93 -1.23
C ASP A 45 16.36 6.51 -1.00
N PHE A 46 15.54 5.46 -1.09
CA PHE A 46 16.04 4.08 -0.95
C PHE A 46 16.97 3.68 -2.09
N LYS A 47 16.69 4.13 -3.32
CA LYS A 47 17.53 3.85 -4.50
C LYS A 47 18.89 4.50 -4.35
N ASP A 48 18.91 5.78 -3.97
CA ASP A 48 20.13 6.57 -3.80
C ASP A 48 21.00 5.98 -2.69
N LYS A 49 20.41 5.58 -1.55
CA LYS A 49 21.13 4.89 -0.46
C LYS A 49 21.69 3.54 -0.85
N LEU A 50 20.98 2.75 -1.65
CA LEU A 50 21.51 1.48 -2.15
C LEU A 50 22.76 1.73 -3.01
N LEU A 51 22.66 2.66 -3.97
CA LEU A 51 23.76 2.97 -4.89
C LEU A 51 24.96 3.56 -4.13
N TYR A 52 24.71 4.39 -3.12
CA TYR A 52 25.73 4.87 -2.19
C TYR A 52 26.48 3.72 -1.52
N SER A 53 25.75 2.75 -0.96
CA SER A 53 26.36 1.57 -0.32
C SER A 53 27.22 0.77 -1.28
N ILE A 54 26.78 0.57 -2.52
CA ILE A 54 27.56 -0.16 -3.53
C ILE A 54 28.83 0.61 -3.90
N ILE A 55 28.74 1.93 -4.12
CA ILE A 55 29.90 2.78 -4.43
C ILE A 55 30.93 2.73 -3.30
N LYS A 56 30.48 2.73 -2.04
CA LYS A 56 31.35 2.59 -0.86
C LYS A 56 31.78 1.16 -0.55
N SER A 57 31.37 0.18 -1.36
CA SER A 57 31.63 -1.24 -1.13
C SER A 57 31.08 -1.75 0.21
N TYR A 58 30.02 -1.14 0.73
CA TYR A 58 29.30 -1.66 1.89
C TYR A 58 28.51 -2.92 1.52
N PRO A 59 28.40 -3.91 2.42
CA PRO A 59 27.57 -5.09 2.19
C PRO A 59 26.10 -4.69 1.93
N ILE A 60 25.57 -5.10 0.78
CA ILE A 60 24.13 -5.09 0.50
C ILE A 60 23.61 -6.50 0.78
N GLY A 61 22.39 -6.61 1.31
CA GLY A 61 21.85 -7.90 1.75
C GLY A 61 21.84 -8.99 0.66
N ASN A 62 21.45 -10.19 1.04
CA ASN A 62 21.36 -11.34 0.13
C ASN A 62 20.26 -11.17 -0.93
N VAL A 63 20.39 -11.81 -2.09
CA VAL A 63 19.35 -11.90 -3.15
C VAL A 63 18.95 -13.37 -3.32
N SER A 64 17.66 -13.65 -3.35
CA SER A 64 17.17 -15.03 -3.56
C SER A 64 16.71 -15.24 -4.99
N LEU A 65 17.24 -16.26 -5.65
CA LEU A 65 16.88 -16.68 -7.01
C LEU A 65 16.27 -18.07 -7.00
N ARG A 66 15.09 -18.22 -7.57
CA ARG A 66 14.54 -19.55 -7.89
C ARG A 66 15.15 -20.02 -9.20
N VAL A 67 15.73 -21.21 -9.21
CA VAL A 67 16.22 -21.89 -10.40
C VAL A 67 15.20 -22.94 -10.82
N ARG A 68 14.60 -22.75 -12.00
CA ARG A 68 13.56 -23.64 -12.52
C ARG A 68 14.17 -24.75 -13.37
N THR A 69 13.45 -25.87 -13.47
CA THR A 69 13.77 -26.95 -14.43
C THR A 69 13.26 -26.64 -15.84
N GLU A 70 12.21 -25.82 -15.92
CA GLU A 70 11.59 -25.36 -17.17
C GLU A 70 11.50 -23.83 -17.18
N LYS A 71 11.54 -23.26 -18.38
CA LYS A 71 11.44 -21.81 -18.57
C LYS A 71 10.08 -21.30 -18.09
N ASN A 72 10.08 -20.12 -17.49
CA ASN A 72 8.83 -19.42 -17.19
C ASN A 72 8.20 -18.80 -18.46
N GLU A 73 7.05 -18.15 -18.30
CA GLU A 73 6.30 -17.50 -19.39
C GLU A 73 7.12 -16.47 -20.19
N LYS A 74 8.16 -15.88 -19.58
CA LYS A 74 9.07 -14.91 -20.20
C LYS A 74 10.35 -15.54 -20.74
N GLY A 75 10.44 -16.87 -20.76
CA GLY A 75 11.58 -17.61 -21.28
C GLY A 75 12.77 -17.73 -20.33
N ALA A 76 12.64 -17.31 -19.06
CA ALA A 76 13.71 -17.31 -18.07
C ALA A 76 13.82 -18.64 -17.32
N MET A 77 15.06 -19.05 -17.01
CA MET A 77 15.35 -20.22 -16.18
C MET A 77 15.51 -19.87 -14.70
N GLN A 78 15.65 -18.58 -14.39
CA GLN A 78 15.79 -18.06 -13.04
C GLN A 78 14.76 -16.96 -12.78
N GLU A 79 14.21 -16.92 -11.58
CA GLU A 79 13.27 -15.89 -11.13
C GLU A 79 13.75 -15.25 -9.84
N VAL A 80 13.63 -13.92 -9.74
CA VAL A 80 13.96 -13.23 -8.49
C VAL A 80 12.85 -13.43 -7.46
N VAL A 81 13.18 -14.09 -6.35
CA VAL A 81 12.30 -14.30 -5.19
C VAL A 81 12.50 -13.21 -4.14
N ASP A 82 13.73 -12.74 -3.95
CA ASP A 82 14.03 -11.56 -3.11
C ASP A 82 15.10 -10.68 -3.75
N GLY A 83 15.03 -9.38 -3.48
CA GLY A 83 16.00 -8.40 -3.99
C GLY A 83 15.66 -7.79 -5.33
N GLN A 84 14.44 -8.00 -5.84
CA GLN A 84 13.92 -7.38 -7.06
C GLN A 84 14.20 -5.87 -7.12
N GLN A 85 13.84 -5.13 -6.05
CA GLN A 85 13.96 -3.68 -6.03
C GLN A 85 15.43 -3.23 -6.09
N ARG A 86 16.32 -4.01 -5.46
CA ARG A 86 17.77 -3.78 -5.48
C ARG A 86 18.33 -4.00 -6.88
N LEU A 87 18.10 -5.18 -7.45
CA LEU A 87 18.59 -5.52 -8.79
C LEU A 87 18.03 -4.59 -9.87
N THR A 88 16.74 -4.22 -9.79
CA THR A 88 16.12 -3.28 -10.73
C THR A 88 16.76 -1.89 -10.62
N THR A 89 17.07 -1.42 -9.41
CA THR A 89 17.72 -0.11 -9.21
C THR A 89 19.14 -0.12 -9.77
N ILE A 90 19.91 -1.17 -9.49
CA ILE A 90 21.28 -1.35 -10.00
C ILE A 90 21.26 -1.39 -11.53
N TYR A 91 20.37 -2.20 -12.10
CA TYR A 91 20.18 -2.31 -13.55
C TYR A 91 19.88 -0.95 -14.17
N LYS A 92 18.87 -0.23 -13.68
CA LYS A 92 18.49 1.08 -14.21
C LYS A 92 19.59 2.12 -14.07
N PHE A 93 20.35 2.10 -12.99
CA PHE A 93 21.48 3.01 -12.82
C PHE A 93 22.57 2.77 -13.87
N ILE A 94 22.95 1.51 -14.08
CA ILE A 94 24.01 1.13 -15.02
C ILE A 94 23.58 1.35 -16.48
N GLU A 95 22.31 1.11 -16.82
CA GLU A 95 21.72 1.48 -18.12
C GLU A 95 21.56 3.00 -18.31
N ASN A 96 21.84 3.81 -17.28
CA ASN A 96 21.60 5.26 -17.24
C ASN A 96 20.12 5.65 -17.40
N GLU A 97 19.20 4.76 -17.05
CA GLU A 97 17.77 5.04 -16.90
C GLU A 97 17.44 5.67 -15.53
N TYR A 98 18.37 5.58 -14.57
CA TYR A 98 18.29 6.22 -13.26
C TYR A 98 19.50 7.11 -13.01
N VAL A 99 19.27 8.25 -12.38
CA VAL A 99 20.32 9.16 -11.91
C VAL A 99 20.17 9.36 -10.41
N ILE A 100 21.29 9.37 -9.70
CA ILE A 100 21.30 9.67 -8.27
C ILE A 100 21.02 11.15 -8.11
N GLN A 101 20.07 11.49 -7.24
CA GLN A 101 19.66 12.86 -6.98
C GLN A 101 19.82 13.18 -5.49
N SER A 102 19.51 14.42 -5.09
CA SER A 102 19.53 14.89 -3.70
C SER A 102 20.93 15.02 -3.06
N ASP A 103 20.97 15.17 -1.73
CA ASP A 103 22.18 15.39 -0.95
C ASP A 103 23.17 14.21 -1.05
N ILE A 104 22.68 12.99 -1.22
CA ILE A 104 23.50 11.77 -1.38
C ILE A 104 24.48 11.91 -2.56
N SER A 105 24.09 12.61 -3.63
CA SER A 105 24.97 12.83 -4.77
C SER A 105 26.25 13.59 -4.39
N LYS A 106 26.19 14.52 -3.42
CA LYS A 106 27.36 15.26 -2.94
C LYS A 106 28.29 14.33 -2.16
N ASP A 107 27.73 13.57 -1.23
CA ASP A 107 28.49 12.61 -0.41
C ASP A 107 29.21 11.57 -1.28
N ILE A 108 28.61 11.16 -2.40
CA ILE A 108 29.24 10.27 -3.38
C ILE A 108 30.42 10.93 -4.06
N ILE A 109 30.26 12.17 -4.53
CA ILE A 109 31.34 12.89 -5.22
C ILE A 109 32.50 13.13 -4.26
N GLU A 110 32.22 13.55 -3.03
CA GLU A 110 33.24 13.74 -1.99
C GLU A 110 34.01 12.45 -1.74
N TYR A 111 33.30 11.32 -1.56
CA TYR A 111 33.93 10.01 -1.42
C TYR A 111 34.78 9.63 -2.63
N ILE A 112 34.30 9.85 -3.86
CA ILE A 112 35.07 9.52 -5.07
C ILE A 112 36.32 10.39 -5.18
N ILE A 113 36.24 11.69 -4.84
CA ILE A 113 37.38 12.60 -4.84
C ILE A 113 38.42 12.14 -3.83
N GLU A 114 37.99 11.77 -2.62
CA GLU A 114 38.88 11.26 -1.57
C GLU A 114 39.52 9.93 -1.99
N TYR A 115 38.72 8.99 -2.50
CA TYR A 115 39.16 7.66 -2.91
C TYR A 115 40.17 7.69 -4.07
N MET A 116 39.96 8.58 -5.05
CA MET A 116 40.83 8.68 -6.23
C MET A 116 42.02 9.62 -6.03
N GLY A 117 41.97 10.54 -5.06
CA GLY A 117 43.05 11.47 -4.76
C GLY A 117 43.48 12.34 -5.95
N GLU A 118 44.77 12.23 -6.32
CA GLU A 118 45.42 13.01 -7.40
C GLU A 118 45.25 12.40 -8.80
N ASP A 119 44.34 11.45 -8.99
CA ASP A 119 44.08 10.85 -10.30
C ASP A 119 43.72 11.92 -11.37
N THR A 120 44.21 11.69 -12.58
CA THR A 120 44.03 12.56 -13.75
C THR A 120 42.79 12.25 -14.58
N ASP A 121 41.94 11.31 -14.14
CA ASP A 121 40.67 10.96 -14.82
C ASP A 121 39.84 12.20 -15.19
N GLU A 122 39.45 12.30 -16.46
CA GLU A 122 38.74 13.45 -17.00
C GLU A 122 37.34 13.62 -16.37
N LYS A 123 36.66 12.50 -16.06
CA LYS A 123 35.36 12.50 -15.39
C LYS A 123 35.50 12.92 -13.94
N LEU A 124 36.57 12.53 -13.25
CA LEU A 124 36.88 13.01 -11.90
C LEU A 124 37.02 14.54 -11.88
N ASN A 125 37.75 15.11 -12.83
CA ASN A 125 37.90 16.56 -12.97
C ASN A 125 36.56 17.27 -13.25
N ARG A 126 35.68 16.65 -14.05
CA ARG A 126 34.32 17.16 -14.29
C ARG A 126 33.46 17.10 -13.01
N LEU A 127 33.58 16.05 -12.19
CA LEU A 127 32.89 15.95 -10.91
C LEU A 127 33.38 17.01 -9.91
N LYS A 128 34.71 17.22 -9.79
CA LYS A 128 35.31 18.29 -8.96
C LYS A 128 34.74 19.67 -9.32
N LYS A 129 34.65 20.00 -10.61
CA LYS A 129 34.05 21.26 -11.07
C LYS A 129 32.57 21.41 -10.72
N ARG A 130 31.80 20.32 -10.75
CA ARG A 130 30.36 20.35 -10.46
C ARG A 130 30.05 20.64 -8.98
N MET A 131 30.95 20.29 -8.06
CA MET A 131 30.78 20.60 -6.64
C MET A 131 30.71 22.10 -6.31
N HIS A 132 31.35 22.93 -7.14
CA HIS A 132 31.34 24.39 -6.94
C HIS A 132 30.07 25.09 -7.43
N ASN A 133 29.16 24.37 -8.11
CA ASN A 133 27.91 24.94 -8.63
C ASN A 133 26.80 24.91 -7.57
N LYS A 134 26.10 26.04 -7.37
CA LYS A 134 25.00 26.19 -6.39
C LYS A 134 23.69 25.47 -6.77
N GLY A 135 23.70 24.58 -7.77
CA GLY A 135 22.52 23.88 -8.28
C GLY A 135 22.26 22.51 -7.62
N LYS A 136 21.12 21.90 -7.95
CA LYS A 136 20.90 20.47 -7.64
C LYS A 136 21.89 19.62 -8.45
N ILE A 137 22.67 18.81 -7.76
CA ILE A 137 23.65 17.91 -8.38
C ILE A 137 22.96 16.57 -8.63
N SER A 138 23.23 15.98 -9.79
CA SER A 138 22.82 14.62 -10.13
C SER A 138 23.96 13.91 -10.85
N ILE A 139 23.98 12.57 -10.70
CA ILE A 139 25.07 11.73 -11.22
C ILE A 139 24.46 10.50 -11.89
N SER A 140 24.87 10.23 -13.12
CA SER A 140 24.57 8.98 -13.82
C SER A 140 25.79 8.06 -13.82
N PHE A 141 25.59 6.77 -14.05
CA PHE A 141 26.69 5.79 -14.10
C PHE A 141 27.80 6.18 -15.09
N LYS A 142 27.44 6.64 -16.30
CA LYS A 142 28.42 7.09 -17.33
C LYS A 142 29.27 8.30 -16.89
N GLN A 143 28.81 9.06 -15.91
CA GLN A 143 29.52 10.23 -15.39
C GLN A 143 30.55 9.87 -14.32
N LEU A 144 30.53 8.63 -13.82
CA LEU A 144 31.50 8.15 -12.85
C LEU A 144 32.85 7.85 -13.54
N PRO A 145 33.98 8.09 -12.85
CA PRO A 145 35.30 7.66 -13.30
C PRO A 145 35.36 6.17 -13.63
N GLU A 146 36.26 5.76 -14.51
CA GLU A 146 36.30 4.36 -14.99
C GLU A 146 36.56 3.37 -13.86
N ALA A 147 37.51 3.67 -12.97
CA ALA A 147 37.78 2.84 -11.80
C ALA A 147 36.54 2.64 -10.91
N ILE A 148 35.70 3.66 -10.75
CA ILE A 148 34.47 3.56 -9.94
C ILE A 148 33.41 2.71 -10.66
N GLN A 149 33.28 2.85 -11.98
CA GLN A 149 32.39 2.00 -12.78
C GLN A 149 32.82 0.53 -12.67
N ASP A 150 34.11 0.25 -12.79
CA ASP A 150 34.67 -1.10 -12.69
C ASP A 150 34.45 -1.69 -11.29
N ASN A 151 34.66 -0.90 -10.23
CA ASN A 151 34.38 -1.32 -8.86
C ASN A 151 32.90 -1.68 -8.65
N ILE A 152 31.97 -0.90 -9.19
CA ILE A 152 30.53 -1.20 -9.13
C ILE A 152 30.23 -2.51 -9.88
N LEU A 153 30.78 -2.69 -11.08
CA LEU A 153 30.54 -3.88 -11.90
C LEU A 153 31.13 -5.15 -11.28
N ALA A 154 32.28 -5.03 -10.62
CA ALA A 154 32.96 -6.10 -9.90
C ALA A 154 32.37 -6.39 -8.52
N TYR A 155 31.49 -5.51 -8.00
CA TYR A 155 30.84 -5.72 -6.71
C TYR A 155 30.09 -7.05 -6.69
N ASN A 156 30.40 -7.88 -5.70
CA ASN A 156 29.85 -9.21 -5.55
C ASN A 156 28.57 -9.19 -4.69
N ILE A 157 27.46 -9.65 -5.26
CA ILE A 157 26.19 -9.81 -4.55
C ILE A 157 26.07 -11.25 -4.06
N SER A 158 25.80 -11.42 -2.77
CA SER A 158 25.44 -12.72 -2.19
C SER A 158 24.11 -13.21 -2.76
N ILE A 159 24.10 -14.44 -3.26
CA ILE A 159 22.95 -15.10 -3.88
C ILE A 159 22.59 -16.36 -3.09
N THR A 160 21.31 -16.53 -2.79
CA THR A 160 20.73 -17.83 -2.43
C THR A 160 19.96 -18.37 -3.62
N ASN A 161 20.41 -19.50 -4.17
CA ASN A 161 19.68 -20.22 -5.20
C ASN A 161 18.72 -21.23 -4.54
N ILE A 162 17.50 -21.28 -5.05
CA ILE A 162 16.44 -22.18 -4.62
C ILE A 162 16.15 -23.12 -5.78
N THR A 163 16.44 -24.40 -5.62
CA THR A 163 16.19 -25.43 -6.63
C THR A 163 15.07 -26.36 -6.15
N ASN A 164 14.49 -27.13 -7.07
CA ASN A 164 13.49 -28.16 -6.76
C ASN A 164 12.25 -27.64 -6.01
N ALA A 165 11.86 -26.39 -6.25
CA ALA A 165 10.74 -25.76 -5.56
C ALA A 165 9.53 -25.60 -6.49
N SER A 166 8.37 -26.07 -6.02
CA SER A 166 7.07 -25.80 -6.63
C SER A 166 6.69 -24.32 -6.52
N ASP A 167 5.67 -23.90 -7.28
CA ASP A 167 5.17 -22.52 -7.20
C ASP A 167 4.58 -22.21 -5.81
N ASP A 168 3.93 -23.20 -5.17
CA ASP A 168 3.35 -23.08 -3.83
C ASP A 168 4.42 -22.92 -2.75
N GLU A 169 5.49 -23.73 -2.78
CA GLU A 169 6.60 -23.63 -1.83
C GLU A 169 7.35 -22.30 -1.95
N ILE A 170 7.52 -21.78 -3.17
CA ILE A 170 8.14 -20.48 -3.40
C ILE A 170 7.26 -19.36 -2.87
N THR A 171 5.93 -19.48 -3.06
CA THR A 171 4.97 -18.52 -2.53
C THR A 171 4.99 -18.51 -1.01
N GLU A 172 5.02 -19.68 -0.37
CA GLU A 172 5.15 -19.81 1.08
C GLU A 172 6.48 -19.23 1.59
N TYR A 173 7.61 -19.62 0.98
CA TYR A 173 8.93 -19.08 1.32
C TYR A 173 8.99 -17.56 1.17
N PHE A 174 8.40 -17.01 0.10
CA PHE A 174 8.32 -15.58 -0.11
C PHE A 174 7.55 -14.88 1.02
N ARG A 175 6.42 -15.45 1.48
CA ARG A 175 5.68 -14.93 2.66
C ARG A 175 6.56 -14.92 3.91
N TYR A 176 7.32 -15.99 4.18
CA TYR A 176 8.19 -16.07 5.36
C TYR A 176 9.39 -15.13 5.30
N LEU A 177 10.03 -14.99 4.14
CA LEU A 177 11.18 -14.09 3.97
C LEU A 177 10.76 -12.62 4.17
N GLN A 178 9.55 -12.26 3.72
CA GLN A 178 8.98 -10.93 3.94
C GLN A 178 8.49 -10.71 5.38
N ASN A 179 8.29 -11.75 6.20
CA ASN A 179 7.96 -11.56 7.61
C ASN A 179 9.12 -10.95 8.44
N GLN A 180 10.35 -10.92 7.90
CA GLN A 180 11.48 -10.18 8.50
C GLN A 180 11.49 -8.68 8.14
N GLU A 181 10.82 -8.26 7.05
CA GLU A 181 10.55 -6.86 6.70
C GLU A 181 9.03 -6.64 6.60
N ARG A 182 8.39 -6.20 7.70
CA ARG A 182 6.92 -6.00 7.83
C ARG A 182 6.17 -5.85 6.49
N LEU A 183 5.51 -6.92 6.05
CA LEU A 183 4.50 -6.85 5.00
C LEU A 183 3.47 -5.78 5.37
N ARG A 184 3.14 -4.90 4.42
CA ARG A 184 1.98 -4.03 4.58
C ARG A 184 0.76 -4.82 4.16
N ALA A 185 -0.35 -4.68 4.87
CA ALA A 185 -1.53 -5.54 4.78
C ALA A 185 -2.11 -5.78 3.38
N GLY A 186 -2.00 -4.80 2.48
CA GLY A 186 -2.43 -4.98 1.09
C GLY A 186 -1.57 -5.97 0.30
N GLU A 187 -0.31 -6.18 0.68
CA GLU A 187 0.58 -7.21 0.14
C GLU A 187 0.22 -8.58 0.71
N LEU A 188 -0.13 -8.64 2.00
CA LEU A 188 -0.61 -9.87 2.62
C LEU A 188 -1.94 -10.33 1.99
N LEU A 189 -2.85 -9.40 1.62
CA LEU A 189 -4.15 -9.68 0.99
C LEU A 189 -4.06 -10.27 -0.42
N ASN A 190 -2.98 -10.01 -1.14
CA ASN A 190 -2.73 -10.66 -2.44
C ASN A 190 -2.09 -12.03 -2.28
N SER A 191 -1.49 -12.29 -1.11
CA SER A 191 -0.81 -13.54 -0.84
C SER A 191 -1.71 -14.57 -0.17
N ILE A 192 -2.84 -14.20 0.45
CA ILE A 192 -3.77 -15.18 1.01
C ILE A 192 -4.50 -15.89 -0.16
N PRO A 193 -4.44 -17.23 -0.26
CA PRO A 193 -5.19 -17.97 -1.27
C PRO A 193 -6.70 -17.90 -0.97
N ASP A 194 -7.51 -17.85 -2.04
CA ASP A 194 -8.98 -17.76 -2.07
C ASP A 194 -9.67 -17.92 -0.71
N THR A 195 -9.98 -16.78 -0.06
CA THR A 195 -10.68 -16.83 1.23
C THR A 195 -12.16 -17.14 1.03
N GLU A 196 -12.78 -17.79 2.03
CA GLU A 196 -14.25 -17.97 2.03
C GLU A 196 -15.03 -16.65 1.97
N LEU A 197 -14.40 -15.53 2.36
CA LEU A 197 -15.03 -14.21 2.30
C LEU A 197 -14.89 -13.52 0.94
N GLU A 198 -14.01 -14.01 0.06
CA GLU A 198 -13.77 -13.43 -1.27
C GLU A 198 -15.00 -13.54 -2.17
N LYS A 199 -15.83 -14.57 -1.95
CA LYS A 199 -17.13 -14.73 -2.62
C LYS A 199 -18.06 -13.54 -2.42
N TYR A 200 -17.97 -12.83 -1.30
CA TYR A 200 -18.77 -11.63 -1.03
C TYR A 200 -18.20 -10.40 -1.73
N LEU A 201 -16.87 -10.23 -1.69
CA LEU A 201 -16.22 -9.10 -2.36
C LEU A 201 -16.38 -9.18 -3.88
N ASN A 202 -16.35 -10.38 -4.45
CA ASN A 202 -16.52 -10.62 -5.89
C ASN A 202 -17.94 -10.37 -6.40
N GLN A 203 -18.95 -10.36 -5.52
CA GLN A 203 -20.33 -9.99 -5.88
C GLN A 203 -20.49 -8.47 -6.08
N ILE A 204 -19.47 -7.65 -5.77
CA ILE A 204 -19.45 -6.22 -6.12
C ILE A 204 -18.98 -6.09 -7.59
N GLU A 205 -19.88 -6.39 -8.52
CA GLU A 205 -19.58 -6.57 -9.95
C GLU A 205 -18.89 -5.35 -10.58
N LYS A 206 -19.32 -4.14 -10.21
CA LYS A 206 -18.83 -2.87 -10.76
C LYS A 206 -17.96 -2.09 -9.78
N LYS A 207 -17.14 -2.79 -9.01
CA LYS A 207 -16.23 -2.21 -7.99
C LYS A 207 -15.43 -1.01 -8.51
N GLU A 208 -14.79 -1.10 -9.68
CA GLU A 208 -13.98 0.02 -10.19
C GLU A 208 -14.83 1.26 -10.52
N ILE A 209 -16.04 1.06 -11.06
CA ILE A 209 -16.98 2.16 -11.34
C ILE A 209 -17.44 2.80 -10.03
N LEU A 210 -17.85 2.00 -9.05
CA LEU A 210 -18.21 2.45 -7.71
C LEU A 210 -17.09 3.33 -7.10
N LEU A 211 -15.87 2.80 -7.08
CA LEU A 211 -14.73 3.50 -6.47
C LEU A 211 -14.38 4.80 -7.22
N SER A 212 -14.58 4.83 -8.54
CA SER A 212 -14.41 6.04 -9.34
C SER A 212 -15.44 7.12 -9.02
N LYS A 213 -16.72 6.77 -8.82
CA LYS A 213 -17.78 7.70 -8.38
C LYS A 213 -17.48 8.28 -7.01
N LEU A 214 -16.89 7.49 -6.12
CA LEU A 214 -16.51 7.87 -4.76
C LEU A 214 -15.13 8.55 -4.66
N ALA A 215 -14.42 8.73 -5.78
CA ALA A 215 -13.03 9.20 -5.85
C ALA A 215 -12.06 8.49 -4.87
N PHE A 216 -12.32 7.21 -4.58
CA PHE A 216 -11.58 6.46 -3.55
C PHE A 216 -10.34 5.81 -4.15
N GLN A 217 -9.16 6.17 -3.63
CA GLN A 217 -7.90 5.56 -4.10
C GLN A 217 -7.73 4.14 -3.55
N ASN A 218 -8.00 3.12 -4.36
CA ASN A 218 -7.84 1.72 -3.94
C ASN A 218 -6.40 1.19 -4.00
N LYS A 219 -5.42 2.02 -3.61
CA LYS A 219 -4.01 1.60 -3.59
C LYS A 219 -3.82 0.52 -2.52
N ARG A 220 -3.22 -0.61 -2.91
CA ARG A 220 -2.92 -1.74 -2.00
C ARG A 220 -4.19 -2.31 -1.35
N LYS A 221 -5.23 -2.57 -2.16
CA LYS A 221 -6.49 -3.18 -1.73
C LYS A 221 -7.06 -2.52 -0.47
N GLN A 222 -7.08 -1.18 -0.46
CA GLN A 222 -7.54 -0.43 0.71
C GLN A 222 -9.04 -0.60 0.92
N PHE A 223 -9.81 -0.67 -0.18
CA PHE A 223 -11.24 -0.96 -0.14
C PHE A 223 -11.50 -2.33 0.48
N ASP A 224 -10.82 -3.36 -0.02
CA ASP A 224 -10.98 -4.75 0.43
C ASP A 224 -10.71 -4.86 1.95
N ARG A 225 -9.66 -4.20 2.45
CA ARG A 225 -9.38 -4.14 3.89
C ARG A 225 -10.48 -3.46 4.69
N VAL A 226 -11.00 -2.34 4.19
CA VAL A 226 -12.10 -1.63 4.84
C VAL A 226 -13.35 -2.53 4.83
N PHE A 227 -13.68 -3.16 3.71
CA PHE A 227 -14.79 -4.09 3.58
C PHE A 227 -14.68 -5.23 4.60
N TYR A 228 -13.57 -5.97 4.64
CA TYR A 228 -13.38 -7.06 5.59
C TYR A 228 -13.36 -6.60 7.05
N SER A 229 -12.83 -5.40 7.33
CA SER A 229 -12.89 -4.83 8.68
C SER A 229 -14.33 -4.56 9.15
N ILE A 230 -15.23 -4.19 8.23
CA ILE A 230 -16.65 -4.00 8.54
C ILE A 230 -17.35 -5.35 8.67
N VAL A 231 -17.08 -6.31 7.77
CA VAL A 231 -17.64 -7.67 7.84
C VAL A 231 -17.28 -8.36 9.16
N GLY A 232 -16.00 -8.37 9.54
CA GLY A 232 -15.59 -8.99 10.79
C GLY A 232 -16.10 -8.27 12.04
N LEU A 233 -16.38 -6.96 11.94
CA LEU A 233 -17.00 -6.19 13.02
C LEU A 233 -18.46 -6.56 13.24
N ILE A 234 -19.26 -6.63 12.17
CA ILE A 234 -20.68 -6.99 12.27
C ILE A 234 -20.87 -8.45 12.66
N ASP A 235 -19.94 -9.32 12.24
CA ASP A 235 -19.94 -10.73 12.65
C ASP A 235 -19.55 -10.91 14.12
N GLY A 236 -18.86 -9.92 14.70
CA GLY A 236 -18.39 -9.94 16.08
C GLY A 236 -17.03 -10.61 16.29
N GLN A 237 -16.31 -10.95 15.21
CA GLN A 237 -14.99 -11.60 15.29
C GLN A 237 -13.84 -10.62 15.54
N ILE A 238 -13.98 -9.36 15.11
CA ILE A 238 -12.98 -8.29 15.33
C ILE A 238 -13.65 -6.99 15.77
N GLY A 239 -12.90 -6.12 16.44
CA GLY A 239 -13.37 -4.78 16.81
C GLY A 239 -13.31 -3.78 15.65
N PHE A 240 -13.89 -2.59 15.84
CA PHE A 240 -13.71 -1.50 14.90
C PHE A 240 -12.33 -0.88 15.08
N GLY A 241 -11.72 -0.38 14.00
CA GLY A 241 -10.44 0.33 14.08
C GLY A 241 -9.24 -0.58 14.39
N VAL A 242 -9.42 -1.90 14.29
CA VAL A 242 -8.36 -2.89 14.45
C VAL A 242 -7.23 -2.70 13.45
N THR A 243 -6.07 -3.25 13.81
CA THR A 243 -4.91 -3.25 12.95
C THR A 243 -5.16 -4.11 11.72
N ASP A 244 -4.49 -3.73 10.64
CA ASP A 244 -4.35 -4.55 9.45
C ASP A 244 -4.00 -6.02 9.79
N LYS A 245 -3.13 -6.28 10.77
CA LYS A 245 -2.76 -7.65 11.17
C LYS A 245 -3.95 -8.45 11.71
N GLU A 246 -4.85 -7.82 12.43
CA GLU A 246 -6.04 -8.47 12.99
C GLU A 246 -7.07 -8.78 11.90
N VAL A 247 -7.25 -7.88 10.92
CA VAL A 247 -8.10 -8.15 9.75
C VAL A 247 -7.61 -9.39 8.99
N MET A 248 -6.29 -9.54 8.87
CA MET A 248 -5.70 -10.65 8.13
C MET A 248 -5.79 -11.97 8.89
N LYS A 249 -5.64 -11.94 10.22
CA LYS A 249 -5.94 -13.11 11.07
C LYS A 249 -7.40 -13.54 10.93
N PHE A 250 -8.33 -12.59 10.91
CA PHE A 250 -9.75 -12.85 10.69
C PHE A 250 -9.99 -13.53 9.33
N LEU A 251 -9.37 -13.03 8.26
CA LEU A 251 -9.47 -13.63 6.93
C LEU A 251 -8.94 -15.08 6.88
N ASP A 252 -7.83 -15.36 7.58
CA ASP A 252 -7.25 -16.71 7.64
C ASP A 252 -8.10 -17.68 8.51
N SER A 253 -8.69 -17.20 9.60
CA SER A 253 -9.40 -18.05 10.56
C SER A 253 -10.89 -18.21 10.30
N CYS A 254 -11.51 -17.26 9.59
CA CYS A 254 -12.95 -17.22 9.37
C CYS A 254 -13.36 -18.29 8.34
N LYS A 255 -14.01 -19.34 8.83
CA LYS A 255 -14.56 -20.41 7.98
C LYS A 255 -15.91 -20.04 7.37
N ASP A 256 -16.77 -19.39 8.15
CA ASP A 256 -18.07 -18.92 7.69
C ASP A 256 -18.55 -17.73 8.52
N LEU A 257 -19.47 -16.95 7.94
CA LEU A 257 -20.14 -15.85 8.64
C LEU A 257 -21.45 -16.36 9.24
N ASN A 258 -21.93 -15.71 10.30
CA ASN A 258 -23.25 -16.04 10.82
C ASN A 258 -24.38 -15.59 9.86
N ASP A 259 -25.53 -16.28 9.89
CA ASP A 259 -26.62 -16.06 8.92
C ASP A 259 -27.12 -14.62 8.85
N ASP A 260 -27.17 -13.92 9.98
CA ASP A 260 -27.63 -12.53 10.04
C ASP A 260 -26.58 -11.56 9.48
N THR A 261 -25.29 -11.88 9.65
CA THR A 261 -24.20 -11.19 8.98
C THR A 261 -24.27 -11.38 7.48
N ILE A 262 -24.50 -12.61 7.00
CA ILE A 262 -24.66 -12.88 5.56
C ILE A 262 -25.77 -12.02 4.95
N LYS A 263 -26.95 -11.94 5.60
CA LYS A 263 -28.06 -11.08 5.15
C LYS A 263 -27.66 -9.60 5.10
N SER A 264 -26.89 -9.14 6.08
CA SER A 264 -26.44 -7.76 6.17
C SER A 264 -25.41 -7.43 5.10
N VAL A 265 -24.45 -8.34 4.87
CA VAL A 265 -23.42 -8.23 3.82
C VAL A 265 -24.04 -8.26 2.43
N ASN A 266 -25.03 -9.12 2.18
CA ASN A 266 -25.73 -9.16 0.90
C ASN A 266 -26.47 -7.85 0.62
N TYR A 267 -27.16 -7.28 1.63
CA TYR A 267 -27.80 -5.97 1.50
C TYR A 267 -26.78 -4.85 1.24
N LEU A 268 -25.61 -4.92 1.89
CA LEU A 268 -24.50 -4.00 1.62
C LEU A 268 -24.06 -4.08 0.16
N ILE A 269 -23.77 -5.29 -0.33
CA ILE A 269 -23.32 -5.52 -1.70
C ILE A 269 -24.35 -5.03 -2.72
N GLU A 270 -25.62 -5.39 -2.52
CA GLU A 270 -26.74 -4.98 -3.37
C GLU A 270 -26.79 -3.44 -3.48
N THR A 271 -26.75 -2.74 -2.35
CA THR A 271 -26.78 -1.28 -2.32
C THR A 271 -25.54 -0.66 -2.97
N LEU A 272 -24.35 -1.25 -2.80
CA LEU A 272 -23.13 -0.78 -3.45
C LEU A 272 -23.19 -0.96 -4.98
N ASN A 273 -23.75 -2.06 -5.47
CA ASN A 273 -23.96 -2.28 -6.89
C ASN A 273 -24.98 -1.29 -7.46
N GLU A 274 -26.08 -0.99 -6.75
CA GLU A 274 -27.04 0.04 -7.16
C GLU A 274 -26.39 1.43 -7.27
N ILE A 275 -25.53 1.82 -6.31
CA ILE A 275 -24.76 3.08 -6.39
C ILE A 275 -23.82 3.06 -7.61
N ALA A 276 -23.21 1.91 -7.91
CA ALA A 276 -22.35 1.73 -9.07
C ALA A 276 -23.15 1.84 -10.39
N ASP A 277 -24.39 1.38 -10.40
CA ASP A 277 -25.29 1.36 -11.56
C ASP A 277 -26.04 2.67 -11.81
N ASP A 278 -26.21 3.52 -10.79
CA ASP A 278 -26.92 4.78 -10.94
C ASP A 278 -26.15 5.77 -11.84
N GLU A 279 -26.53 5.83 -13.12
CA GLU A 279 -25.93 6.70 -14.14
C GLU A 279 -26.03 8.20 -13.80
N SER A 280 -26.95 8.58 -12.90
CA SER A 280 -27.10 9.97 -12.46
C SER A 280 -25.97 10.44 -11.54
N ILE A 281 -25.16 9.51 -11.02
CA ILE A 281 -23.99 9.76 -10.18
C ILE A 281 -22.73 9.77 -11.05
N PRO A 282 -22.11 10.95 -11.31
CA PRO A 282 -20.91 11.03 -12.13
C PRO A 282 -19.67 10.47 -11.43
N VAL A 283 -18.60 10.25 -12.20
CA VAL A 283 -17.27 9.94 -11.65
C VAL A 283 -16.78 11.12 -10.79
N ASN A 284 -16.06 10.83 -9.69
CA ASN A 284 -15.60 11.79 -8.70
C ASN A 284 -16.73 12.66 -8.10
N TYR A 285 -17.91 12.08 -7.91
CA TYR A 285 -19.06 12.78 -7.34
C TYR A 285 -18.82 13.22 -5.89
N ILE A 286 -18.15 12.40 -5.09
CA ILE A 286 -17.73 12.73 -3.72
C ILE A 286 -16.25 12.36 -3.52
N SER A 287 -15.62 12.91 -2.47
CA SER A 287 -14.22 12.63 -2.14
C SER A 287 -14.09 11.71 -0.92
N CYS A 288 -14.22 10.41 -1.17
CA CYS A 288 -14.20 9.42 -0.11
C CYS A 288 -12.77 9.08 0.35
N ASN A 289 -12.45 9.37 1.62
CA ASN A 289 -11.25 8.87 2.29
C ASN A 289 -11.58 7.58 3.08
N ALA A 290 -10.59 6.97 3.74
CA ALA A 290 -10.80 5.73 4.50
C ALA A 290 -11.87 5.85 5.62
N ARG A 291 -12.04 7.04 6.22
CA ARG A 291 -13.08 7.30 7.22
C ARG A 291 -14.45 7.31 6.56
N ALA A 292 -14.63 8.12 5.53
CA ALA A 292 -15.90 8.22 4.80
C ALA A 292 -16.31 6.85 4.23
N MET A 293 -15.36 6.04 3.75
CA MET A 293 -15.66 4.69 3.25
C MET A 293 -16.18 3.80 4.37
N LYS A 294 -15.52 3.77 5.52
CA LYS A 294 -15.99 3.01 6.70
C LYS A 294 -17.40 3.45 7.10
N PHE A 295 -17.66 4.75 7.11
CA PHE A 295 -18.97 5.29 7.46
C PHE A 295 -20.04 4.89 6.45
N LEU A 296 -19.76 5.02 5.15
CA LEU A 296 -20.67 4.58 4.09
C LEU A 296 -21.05 3.11 4.26
N LEU A 297 -20.06 2.23 4.39
CA LEU A 297 -20.31 0.79 4.55
C LEU A 297 -21.10 0.50 5.83
N LEU A 298 -20.78 1.17 6.95
CA LEU A 298 -21.49 0.99 8.21
C LEU A 298 -22.94 1.47 8.15
N LEU A 299 -23.20 2.63 7.55
CA LEU A 299 -24.55 3.18 7.42
C LEU A 299 -25.45 2.25 6.59
N ILE A 300 -24.90 1.66 5.52
CA ILE A 300 -25.61 0.70 4.67
C ILE A 300 -25.80 -0.63 5.42
N VAL A 301 -24.73 -1.24 5.91
CA VAL A 301 -24.80 -2.61 6.48
C VAL A 301 -25.67 -2.67 7.74
N LEU A 302 -25.71 -1.58 8.52
CA LEU A 302 -26.58 -1.43 9.69
C LEU A 302 -27.99 -0.94 9.34
N ARG A 303 -28.26 -0.67 8.04
CA ARG A 303 -29.55 -0.17 7.53
C ARG A 303 -30.01 1.13 8.19
N LEU A 304 -29.06 2.00 8.53
CA LEU A 304 -29.35 3.28 9.19
C LEU A 304 -29.68 4.39 8.19
N VAL A 305 -29.17 4.27 6.96
CA VAL A 305 -29.50 5.17 5.86
C VAL A 305 -29.83 4.32 4.63
N ASP A 306 -31.02 4.53 4.08
CA ASP A 306 -31.42 3.94 2.82
C ASP A 306 -30.80 4.70 1.65
N PHE A 307 -29.72 4.19 1.05
CA PHE A 307 -29.09 4.83 -0.10
C PHE A 307 -29.80 4.51 -1.43
N LYS A 308 -30.87 3.70 -1.43
CA LYS A 308 -31.68 3.44 -2.62
C LYS A 308 -32.59 4.62 -2.95
N THR A 309 -32.96 5.40 -1.94
CA THR A 309 -33.76 6.63 -2.08
C THR A 309 -32.88 7.86 -1.91
N ASP A 310 -33.01 8.85 -2.80
CA ASP A 310 -32.28 10.13 -2.72
C ASP A 310 -30.75 9.97 -2.57
N CYS A 311 -30.19 8.98 -3.27
CA CYS A 311 -28.79 8.55 -3.14
C CYS A 311 -27.80 9.73 -3.29
N LYS A 312 -28.02 10.56 -4.32
CA LYS A 312 -27.15 11.70 -4.65
C LYS A 312 -27.02 12.71 -3.52
N ASN A 313 -28.12 13.06 -2.87
CA ASN A 313 -28.10 14.03 -1.78
C ASN A 313 -27.50 13.40 -0.53
N LYS A 314 -27.81 12.13 -0.22
CA LYS A 314 -27.23 11.41 0.91
C LYS A 314 -25.72 11.21 0.78
N LEU A 315 -25.21 10.92 -0.41
CA LEU A 315 -23.77 10.88 -0.68
C LEU A 315 -23.12 12.25 -0.51
N LYS A 316 -23.75 13.33 -0.98
CA LYS A 316 -23.25 14.70 -0.78
C LYS A 316 -23.28 15.13 0.69
N ALA A 317 -24.30 14.73 1.43
CA ALA A 317 -24.38 14.95 2.86
C ALA A 317 -23.22 14.25 3.58
N LEU A 318 -22.97 12.97 3.27
CA LEU A 318 -21.83 12.22 3.82
C LEU A 318 -20.48 12.89 3.51
N ASP A 319 -20.29 13.36 2.27
CA ASP A 319 -19.07 14.05 1.82
C ASP A 319 -18.82 15.34 2.63
N ALA A 320 -19.84 16.21 2.68
CA ALA A 320 -19.75 17.47 3.41
C ALA A 320 -19.58 17.28 4.93
N ILE A 321 -20.21 16.26 5.52
CA ILE A 321 -19.97 15.88 6.91
C ILE A 321 -18.52 15.45 7.08
N ASN A 322 -18.00 14.56 6.22
CA ASN A 322 -16.61 14.09 6.30
C ASN A 322 -15.59 15.22 6.17
N GLU A 323 -15.84 16.22 5.32
CA GLU A 323 -15.02 17.43 5.23
C GLU A 323 -15.01 18.20 6.56
N LYS A 324 -16.18 18.45 7.16
CA LYS A 324 -16.31 19.12 8.47
C LYS A 324 -15.58 18.36 9.58
N LEU A 325 -15.67 17.02 9.59
CA LEU A 325 -14.97 16.19 10.58
C LEU A 325 -13.44 16.36 10.55
N SER A 326 -12.89 16.77 9.40
CA SER A 326 -11.45 17.02 9.26
C SER A 326 -10.99 18.24 10.05
N ALA A 327 -11.88 19.18 10.38
CA ALA A 327 -11.57 20.33 11.21
C ALA A 327 -11.10 19.96 12.64
N PHE A 328 -11.62 18.86 13.20
CA PHE A 328 -11.24 18.37 14.54
C PHE A 328 -9.85 17.70 14.59
N SER A 329 -9.20 17.55 13.44
CA SER A 329 -7.83 17.02 13.35
C SER A 329 -6.83 18.06 12.80
N SER A 330 -7.30 19.29 12.55
CA SER A 330 -6.48 20.37 11.99
C SER A 330 -5.59 21.00 13.06
N ALA A 331 -4.33 21.28 12.70
CA ALA A 331 -3.39 22.03 13.54
C ALA A 331 -3.60 23.56 13.48
N LYS A 332 -4.49 24.05 12.60
CA LYS A 332 -4.77 25.48 12.46
C LYS A 332 -5.67 25.96 13.60
N ALA A 333 -5.28 27.07 14.23
CA ALA A 333 -6.17 27.79 15.13
C ALA A 333 -7.51 28.12 14.43
N ASP A 334 -8.60 28.02 15.18
CA ASP A 334 -9.97 28.32 14.76
C ASP A 334 -10.56 27.41 13.65
N SER A 335 -9.91 26.29 13.31
CA SER A 335 -10.40 25.41 12.24
C SER A 335 -11.82 24.89 12.48
N VAL A 336 -12.16 24.56 13.73
CA VAL A 336 -13.51 24.11 14.11
C VAL A 336 -14.51 25.26 14.02
N MET A 337 -14.18 26.44 14.59
CA MET A 337 -15.06 27.61 14.54
C MET A 337 -15.39 28.03 13.10
N LYS A 338 -14.43 27.97 12.18
CA LYS A 338 -14.65 28.27 10.76
C LYS A 338 -15.54 27.23 10.08
N ALA A 339 -15.30 25.95 10.32
CA ALA A 339 -16.05 24.85 9.68
C ALA A 339 -17.50 24.74 10.18
N PHE A 340 -17.75 25.17 11.42
CA PHE A 340 -19.04 25.06 12.12
C PHE A 340 -19.66 26.43 12.43
N SER A 341 -19.36 27.44 11.63
CA SER A 341 -20.02 28.75 11.75
C SER A 341 -21.54 28.60 11.59
N GLY A 342 -22.30 29.07 12.59
CA GLY A 342 -23.76 28.97 12.64
C GLY A 342 -24.31 27.62 13.13
N TYR A 343 -23.47 26.74 13.67
CA TYR A 343 -23.90 25.49 14.31
C TYR A 343 -24.04 25.68 15.83
N SER A 344 -25.01 24.99 16.44
CA SER A 344 -25.14 24.96 17.89
C SER A 344 -24.03 24.12 18.55
N ASN A 345 -23.71 24.42 19.82
CA ASN A 345 -22.68 23.69 20.56
C ASN A 345 -22.99 22.19 20.70
N THR A 346 -24.27 21.83 20.81
CA THR A 346 -24.69 20.42 20.93
C THR A 346 -24.48 19.66 19.63
N VAL A 347 -24.73 20.28 18.48
CA VAL A 347 -24.42 19.69 17.16
C VAL A 347 -22.92 19.57 16.96
N ILE A 348 -22.14 20.61 17.30
CA ILE A 348 -20.67 20.56 17.20
C ILE A 348 -20.11 19.41 18.03
N GLU A 349 -20.65 19.18 19.23
CA GLU A 349 -20.23 18.07 20.10
C GLU A 349 -20.52 16.70 19.47
N GLU A 350 -21.69 16.49 18.87
CA GLU A 350 -21.99 15.24 18.15
C GLU A 350 -21.04 15.01 16.97
N TYR A 351 -20.71 16.06 16.20
CA TYR A 351 -19.69 15.96 15.15
C TYR A 351 -18.29 15.66 15.71
N ARG A 352 -17.93 16.21 16.87
CA ARG A 352 -16.66 15.89 17.54
C ARG A 352 -16.62 14.40 17.92
N LEU A 353 -17.71 13.85 18.44
CA LEU A 353 -17.85 12.44 18.78
C LEU A 353 -17.74 11.52 17.55
N LEU A 354 -18.33 11.93 16.41
CA LEU A 354 -18.14 11.26 15.12
C LEU A 354 -16.68 11.30 14.66
N ALA A 355 -15.97 12.41 14.85
CA ALA A 355 -14.55 12.50 14.50
C ALA A 355 -13.69 11.57 15.36
N LEU A 356 -14.06 11.37 16.63
CA LEU A 356 -13.34 10.51 17.57
C LEU A 356 -13.46 9.02 17.25
N ILE A 357 -14.58 8.56 16.67
CA ILE A 357 -14.70 7.13 16.30
C ILE A 357 -13.61 6.72 15.30
N SER A 358 -13.08 7.67 14.53
CA SER A 358 -12.00 7.43 13.57
C SER A 358 -10.62 7.25 14.22
N LYS A 359 -10.52 7.49 15.54
CA LYS A 359 -9.26 7.43 16.30
C LYS A 359 -9.32 6.23 17.24
N GLY A 360 -8.44 5.26 17.01
CA GLY A 360 -8.34 4.06 17.85
C GLY A 360 -9.41 3.01 17.57
N GLY A 361 -9.41 1.96 18.39
CA GLY A 361 -10.40 0.90 18.33
C GLY A 361 -11.62 1.19 19.18
N HIS A 362 -12.79 0.71 18.77
CA HIS A 362 -14.07 0.92 19.46
C HIS A 362 -14.92 -0.34 19.44
N SER A 363 -15.77 -0.51 20.45
CA SER A 363 -16.75 -1.59 20.52
C SER A 363 -17.87 -1.41 19.49
N PHE A 364 -18.48 -2.53 19.07
CA PHE A 364 -19.57 -2.50 18.08
C PHE A 364 -20.75 -1.62 18.55
N LYS A 365 -21.15 -1.73 19.82
CA LYS A 365 -22.24 -0.96 20.42
C LYS A 365 -21.99 0.55 20.30
N ARG A 366 -20.77 1.00 20.59
CA ARG A 366 -20.37 2.41 20.47
C ARG A 366 -20.32 2.87 19.02
N VAL A 367 -19.80 2.04 18.13
CA VAL A 367 -19.76 2.34 16.69
C VAL A 367 -21.17 2.51 16.14
N LYS A 368 -22.07 1.55 16.43
CA LYS A 368 -23.48 1.63 16.04
C LYS A 368 -24.14 2.91 16.53
N ASN A 369 -23.97 3.25 17.81
CA ASN A 369 -24.50 4.48 18.40
C ASN A 369 -24.01 5.74 17.68
N ARG A 370 -22.71 5.81 17.32
CA ARG A 370 -22.19 6.93 16.53
C ARG A 370 -22.72 6.92 15.09
N MET A 371 -22.96 5.77 14.48
CA MET A 371 -23.55 5.70 13.15
C MET A 371 -25.02 6.12 13.13
N GLU A 372 -25.78 5.90 14.22
CA GLU A 372 -27.14 6.43 14.37
C GLU A 372 -27.14 7.97 14.37
N ILE A 373 -26.19 8.60 15.06
CA ILE A 373 -25.98 10.06 15.03
C ILE A 373 -25.64 10.53 13.61
N LEU A 374 -24.73 9.83 12.94
CA LEU A 374 -24.37 10.19 11.56
C LEU A 374 -25.58 10.05 10.60
N ALA A 375 -26.37 8.99 10.76
CA ALA A 375 -27.56 8.77 9.96
C ALA A 375 -28.61 9.88 10.14
N TYR A 376 -28.79 10.37 11.37
CA TYR A 376 -29.63 11.54 11.65
C TYR A 376 -29.21 12.76 10.82
N TYR A 377 -27.92 13.07 10.79
CA TYR A 377 -27.41 14.21 10.03
C TYR A 377 -27.41 14.00 8.51
N ILE A 378 -27.27 12.76 8.03
CA ILE A 378 -27.38 12.49 6.59
C ILE A 378 -28.82 12.67 6.11
N ASN A 379 -29.80 12.21 6.89
CA ASN A 379 -31.21 12.36 6.55
C ASN A 379 -31.74 13.79 6.79
N ASN A 380 -31.06 14.59 7.64
CA ASN A 380 -31.44 15.96 7.98
C ASN A 380 -30.26 16.93 7.76
N PHE A 381 -29.67 16.91 6.57
CA PHE A 381 -28.39 17.57 6.30
C PHE A 381 -28.36 19.08 6.57
N ASP A 382 -29.48 19.77 6.39
CA ASP A 382 -29.58 21.21 6.63
C ASP A 382 -29.72 21.58 8.13
N ASN A 383 -29.85 20.60 9.02
CA ASN A 383 -29.97 20.84 10.45
C ASN A 383 -28.63 21.25 11.08
N ARG A 384 -28.59 22.48 11.60
CA ARG A 384 -27.42 23.06 12.28
C ARG A 384 -27.66 23.37 13.76
N GLU A 385 -28.90 23.23 14.22
CA GLU A 385 -29.34 23.74 15.52
C GLU A 385 -29.67 22.61 16.49
N GLN A 386 -30.36 21.57 16.02
CA GLN A 386 -30.87 20.50 16.85
C GLN A 386 -29.96 19.27 16.80
N SER A 387 -29.51 18.80 17.96
CA SER A 387 -28.79 17.53 18.09
C SER A 387 -29.70 16.34 17.81
N SER A 388 -29.12 15.18 17.50
CA SER A 388 -29.86 13.95 17.22
C SER A 388 -30.75 13.47 18.37
N GLY A 389 -30.39 13.83 19.62
CA GLY A 389 -31.08 13.36 20.82
C GLY A 389 -30.79 11.90 21.17
N ILE A 390 -29.85 11.26 20.46
CA ILE A 390 -29.44 9.87 20.71
C ILE A 390 -28.64 9.82 22.00
N ILE A 391 -29.04 8.93 22.90
CA ILE A 391 -28.36 8.70 24.17
C ILE A 391 -26.98 8.11 23.89
N LEU A 392 -25.94 8.76 24.42
CA LEU A 392 -24.56 8.34 24.21
C LEU A 392 -24.25 7.08 25.00
N VAL A 393 -23.65 6.09 24.32
CA VAL A 393 -23.01 4.95 24.99
C VAL A 393 -21.58 5.35 25.38
N GLU A 394 -21.22 5.19 26.66
CA GLU A 394 -19.88 5.46 27.17
C GLU A 394 -18.94 4.25 27.03
N GLU A 395 -17.63 4.48 27.17
CA GLU A 395 -16.59 3.45 27.04
C GLU A 395 -16.66 2.40 28.17
N THR A 396 -17.31 2.72 29.29
CA THR A 396 -17.44 1.88 30.48
C THR A 396 -18.73 1.05 30.53
N ASP A 397 -19.61 1.19 29.54
CA ASP A 397 -20.89 0.47 29.46
C ASP A 397 -20.76 -0.94 28.82
N GLU A 398 -19.57 -1.55 28.96
CA GLU A 398 -19.25 -2.93 28.55
C GLU A 398 -19.55 -3.95 29.66
#